data_AF-A0A4R6JL80-F1
#
_entry.id   AF-A0A4R6JL80-F1
#
_cell.length_a   1.000
_cell.length_b   1.000
_cell.length_c   1.000
_cell.angle_alpha   90.00
_cell.angle_beta   90.00
_cell.angle_gamma   90.00
#
_symmetry.space_group_name_H-M   'P 1'
#
loop_
_entity.id
_entity.type
_entity.pdbx_description
1 polymer ?
#
loop_
_entity_poly.entity_id
_entity_poly.type
_entity_poly.pdbx_seq_one_letter_code
_entity_poly.pdbx_strand_id
1 'polypeptide(L)'
;MDLSARVEGLFAEFERQRSNLNDAQEKMREVSETATSPRREVAVTVGQNGVLTGVQFPTSAFRRMTPGELSTVLMTTYAEAKDKALTRSAQILQPLMPEGADAATLMRGATAADTYMPDPASLPAELRDMFGITPPPR
;
A
#
# COMPACT_ATOMS: atom_id res chain seq x y z
N MET A 1 26.42 -29.60 15.65
CA MET A 1 25.80 -28.51 14.87
C MET A 1 26.00 -27.25 15.68
N ASP A 2 26.74 -26.30 15.12
CA ASP A 2 27.21 -25.10 15.84
C ASP A 2 26.07 -24.12 16.09
N LEU A 3 25.84 -23.80 17.36
CA LEU A 3 24.81 -22.85 17.80
C LEU A 3 25.09 -21.43 17.26
N SER A 4 26.37 -21.07 17.17
CA SER A 4 26.88 -19.81 16.61
C SER A 4 26.48 -19.62 15.14
N ALA A 5 26.72 -20.61 14.28
CA ALA A 5 26.34 -20.56 12.87
C ALA A 5 24.82 -20.44 12.67
N ARG A 6 24.02 -21.05 13.55
CA ARG A 6 22.55 -20.96 13.51
C ARG A 6 22.04 -19.59 13.95
N VAL A 7 22.70 -18.96 14.93
CA VAL A 7 22.38 -17.60 15.40
C VAL A 7 22.81 -16.55 14.37
N GLU A 8 23.98 -16.67 13.75
CA GLU A 8 24.45 -15.79 12.68
C GLU A 8 23.52 -15.81 11.46
N GLY A 9 23.04 -16.99 11.06
CA GLY A 9 22.04 -17.12 9.99
C GLY A 9 20.73 -16.41 10.29
N LEU A 10 20.23 -16.53 11.52
CA LEU A 10 19.00 -15.85 11.97
C LEU A 10 19.16 -14.33 11.99
N PHE A 11 20.30 -13.82 12.46
CA PHE A 11 20.58 -12.37 12.44
C PHE A 11 20.67 -11.84 11.01
N ALA A 12 21.33 -12.56 10.10
CA ALA A 12 21.43 -12.15 8.70
C ALA A 12 20.07 -12.14 7.99
N GLU A 13 19.18 -13.09 8.29
CA GLU A 13 17.80 -13.08 7.79
C GLU A 13 16.99 -11.93 8.38
N PHE A 14 17.16 -11.65 9.67
CA PHE A 14 16.49 -10.54 10.35
C PHE A 14 16.92 -9.17 9.80
N GLU A 15 18.21 -8.96 9.57
CA GLU A 15 18.72 -7.72 8.95
C GLU A 15 18.17 -7.52 7.53
N ARG A 16 18.12 -8.59 6.72
CA ARG A 16 17.51 -8.53 5.38
C ARG A 16 16.02 -8.18 5.45
N GLN A 17 15.27 -8.79 6.38
CA GLN A 17 13.86 -8.45 6.57
C GLN A 17 13.68 -6.99 6.97
N ARG A 18 14.48 -6.46 7.90
CA ARG A 18 14.40 -5.04 8.29
C ARG A 18 14.71 -4.10 7.14
N SER A 19 15.74 -4.40 6.34
CA SER A 19 16.08 -3.60 5.16
C SER A 19 14.92 -3.58 4.16
N ASN A 20 14.35 -4.75 3.84
CA ASN A 20 13.24 -4.87 2.91
C ASN A 20 11.99 -4.11 3.38
N LEU A 21 11.72 -4.11 4.69
CA LEU A 21 10.61 -3.35 5.27
C LEU A 21 10.83 -1.84 5.20
N ASN A 22 12.06 -1.38 5.46
CA ASN A 22 12.39 0.04 5.35
C ASN A 22 12.25 0.53 3.89
N ASP A 23 12.82 -0.22 2.95
CA ASP A 23 12.75 0.11 1.52
C ASP A 23 11.30 0.16 1.01
N ALA A 24 10.45 -0.77 1.46
CA ALA A 24 9.04 -0.78 1.10
C ALA A 24 8.27 0.40 1.72
N GLN A 25 8.57 0.77 2.98
CA GLN A 25 7.98 1.95 3.61
C GLN A 25 8.36 3.24 2.88
N GLU A 26 9.62 3.38 2.46
CA GLU A 26 10.09 4.53 1.69
C GLU A 26 9.40 4.60 0.33
N LYS A 27 9.40 3.49 -0.42
CA LYS A 27 8.70 3.38 -1.71
C LYS A 27 7.21 3.66 -1.60
N MET A 28 6.56 3.22 -0.51
CA MET A 28 5.14 3.53 -0.28
C MET A 28 4.89 5.02 -0.09
N ARG A 29 5.74 5.72 0.69
CA ARG A 29 5.61 7.17 0.90
C ARG A 29 5.79 7.97 -0.39
N GLU A 30 6.56 7.44 -1.32
CA GLU A 30 6.76 8.03 -2.64
C GLU A 30 5.61 7.75 -3.62
N VAL A 31 4.64 6.89 -3.28
CA VAL A 31 3.50 6.62 -4.17
C VAL A 31 2.62 7.86 -4.26
N SER A 32 2.75 8.52 -5.41
CA SER A 32 1.90 9.62 -5.84
C SER A 32 1.60 9.41 -7.32
N GLU A 33 0.36 9.06 -7.62
CA GLU A 33 -0.07 8.76 -8.99
C GLU A 33 -0.98 9.87 -9.51
N THR A 34 -0.75 10.29 -10.75
CA THR A 34 -1.56 11.30 -11.43
C THR A 34 -2.24 10.71 -12.65
N ALA A 35 -3.56 10.90 -12.75
CA ALA A 35 -4.30 10.65 -13.98
C ALA A 35 -4.77 11.96 -14.59
N THR A 36 -4.89 11.99 -15.91
CA THR A 36 -5.31 13.15 -16.68
C THR A 36 -6.41 12.72 -17.62
N SER A 37 -7.49 13.51 -17.67
CA SER A 37 -8.62 13.25 -18.55
C SER A 37 -8.22 13.26 -20.03
N PRO A 38 -8.95 12.57 -20.93
CA PRO A 38 -8.56 12.39 -22.32
C PRO A 38 -8.29 13.69 -23.11
N ARG A 39 -9.02 14.78 -22.81
CA ARG A 39 -8.80 16.08 -23.46
C ARG A 39 -8.04 17.07 -22.57
N ARG A 40 -7.36 16.58 -21.53
CA ARG A 40 -6.56 17.38 -20.58
C ARG A 40 -7.38 18.49 -19.91
N GLU A 41 -8.65 18.22 -19.66
CA GLU A 41 -9.54 19.12 -18.92
C GLU A 41 -9.21 19.12 -17.43
N VAL A 42 -8.90 17.93 -16.88
CA VAL A 42 -8.67 17.71 -15.44
C VAL A 42 -7.47 16.78 -15.27
N ALA A 43 -6.61 17.07 -14.29
CA ALA A 43 -5.62 16.15 -13.77
C ALA A 43 -5.83 15.95 -12.27
N VAL A 44 -5.79 14.70 -11.83
CA VAL A 44 -6.05 14.30 -10.45
C VAL A 44 -4.86 13.53 -9.92
N THR A 45 -4.34 13.97 -8.77
CA THR A 45 -3.22 13.31 -8.07
C THR A 45 -3.73 12.68 -6.78
N VAL A 46 -3.33 11.44 -6.55
CA VAL A 46 -3.68 10.67 -5.36
C VAL A 46 -2.44 10.05 -4.73
N GLY A 47 -2.47 9.88 -3.41
CA GLY A 47 -1.41 9.21 -2.66
C GLY A 47 -1.59 7.68 -2.57
N GLN A 48 -0.68 7.05 -1.82
CA GLN A 48 -0.54 5.59 -1.60
C GLN A 48 -1.83 4.81 -1.25
N ASN A 49 -2.82 5.44 -0.64
CA ASN A 49 -4.08 4.85 -0.21
C ASN A 49 -5.29 5.34 -1.04
N GLY A 50 -5.05 6.02 -2.17
CA GLY A 50 -6.10 6.62 -2.98
C GLY A 50 -6.69 7.91 -2.38
N VAL A 51 -6.07 8.49 -1.35
CA VAL A 51 -6.43 9.82 -0.85
C VAL A 51 -6.09 10.86 -1.90
N LEU A 52 -7.06 11.71 -2.20
CA LEU A 52 -6.91 12.83 -3.11
C LEU A 52 -5.95 13.87 -2.52
N THR A 53 -4.83 14.12 -3.20
CA THR A 53 -3.81 15.09 -2.77
C THR A 53 -3.75 16.32 -3.66
N GLY A 54 -4.25 16.23 -4.89
CA GLY A 54 -4.26 17.36 -5.82
C GLY A 54 -5.29 17.23 -6.93
N VAL A 55 -5.83 18.38 -7.34
CA VAL A 55 -6.65 18.52 -8.54
C VAL A 55 -6.15 19.73 -9.31
N GLN A 56 -5.92 19.56 -10.61
CA GLN A 56 -5.47 20.59 -11.52
C GLN A 56 -6.37 20.65 -12.76
N PHE A 57 -6.45 21.82 -13.36
CA PHE A 57 -7.13 22.04 -14.63
C PHE A 57 -6.08 22.52 -15.64
N PRO A 58 -5.40 21.60 -16.36
CA PRO A 58 -4.24 21.94 -17.18
C PRO A 58 -4.55 22.89 -18.35
N THR A 59 -5.81 22.95 -18.76
CA THR A 59 -6.28 23.76 -19.88
C THR A 59 -7.55 24.53 -19.50
N SER A 60 -8.01 25.44 -20.35
CA SER A 60 -9.30 26.12 -20.20
C SER A 60 -10.48 25.30 -20.74
N ALA A 61 -10.27 24.05 -21.14
CA ALA A 61 -11.30 23.19 -21.74
C ALA A 61 -12.49 22.95 -20.78
N PHE A 62 -12.24 22.87 -19.46
CA PHE A 62 -13.27 22.72 -18.44
C PHE A 62 -14.32 23.84 -18.47
N ARG A 63 -13.96 25.04 -18.94
CA ARG A 63 -14.87 26.21 -18.96
C ARG A 63 -16.03 26.06 -19.95
N ARG A 64 -15.88 25.17 -20.94
CA ARG A 64 -16.92 24.90 -21.94
C ARG A 64 -17.84 23.74 -21.54
N MET A 65 -17.56 23.10 -20.40
CA MET A 65 -18.32 21.97 -19.90
C MET A 65 -19.46 22.43 -19.01
N THR A 66 -20.56 21.71 -19.04
CA THR A 66 -21.59 21.84 -18.02
C THR A 66 -21.06 21.33 -16.66
N PRO A 67 -21.62 21.79 -15.54
CA PRO A 67 -21.22 21.28 -14.22
C PRO A 67 -21.31 19.74 -14.08
N GLY A 68 -22.30 19.12 -14.72
CA GLY A 68 -22.48 17.66 -14.70
C GLY A 68 -21.41 16.91 -15.48
N GLU A 69 -21.04 17.41 -16.66
CA GLU A 69 -19.94 16.85 -17.45
C GLU A 69 -18.61 16.99 -16.70
N LEU A 70 -18.36 18.14 -16.07
CA LEU A 70 -17.14 18.37 -15.31
C LEU A 70 -17.03 17.44 -14.11
N SER A 71 -18.14 17.25 -13.38
CA SER A 71 -18.21 16.30 -12.26
C SER A 71 -17.92 14.87 -12.72
N THR A 72 -18.50 14.46 -13.84
CA THR A 72 -18.29 13.12 -14.42
C THR A 72 -16.83 12.91 -14.81
N VAL A 73 -16.22 13.87 -15.49
CA VAL A 73 -14.80 13.79 -15.89
C VAL A 73 -13.89 13.78 -14.67
N LEU A 74 -14.14 14.61 -13.67
CA LEU A 74 -13.35 14.62 -12.44
C LEU A 74 -13.43 13.27 -11.72
N MET A 75 -14.64 12.71 -11.54
CA MET A 75 -14.83 11.43 -10.86
C MET A 75 -14.19 10.27 -11.62
N THR A 76 -14.31 10.26 -12.95
CA THR A 76 -13.68 9.25 -13.81
C THR A 76 -12.16 9.34 -13.71
N THR A 77 -11.60 10.55 -13.81
CA THR A 77 -10.14 10.78 -13.70
C THR A 77 -9.63 10.42 -12.31
N TYR A 78 -10.39 10.71 -11.26
CA TYR A 78 -10.07 10.29 -9.89
C TYR A 78 -10.05 8.78 -9.73
N ALA A 79 -11.05 8.07 -10.26
CA ALA A 79 -11.11 6.61 -10.21
C ALA A 79 -9.88 5.98 -10.89
N GLU A 80 -9.49 6.49 -12.06
CA GLU A 80 -8.27 6.04 -12.75
C GLU A 80 -7.00 6.31 -11.93
N ALA A 81 -6.88 7.50 -11.33
CA ALA A 81 -5.74 7.83 -10.47
C ALA A 81 -5.67 6.89 -9.26
N LYS A 82 -6.82 6.65 -8.61
CA LYS A 82 -6.96 5.74 -7.47
C LYS A 82 -6.53 4.33 -7.83
N ASP A 83 -7.00 3.79 -8.95
CA ASP A 83 -6.66 2.43 -9.39
C ASP A 83 -5.16 2.27 -9.67
N LYS A 84 -4.53 3.29 -10.27
CA LYS A 84 -3.08 3.31 -10.48
C LYS A 84 -2.32 3.31 -9.15
N ALA A 85 -2.71 4.16 -8.20
CA ALA A 85 -2.06 4.21 -6.89
C ALA A 85 -2.22 2.90 -6.11
N LEU A 86 -3.42 2.33 -6.07
CA LEU A 86 -3.65 1.05 -5.39
C LEU A 86 -2.85 -0.08 -6.04
N THR A 87 -2.77 -0.12 -7.37
CA THR A 87 -1.97 -1.11 -8.11
C THR A 87 -0.49 -0.97 -7.79
N ARG A 88 0.04 0.26 -7.79
CA ARG A 88 1.45 0.50 -7.47
C ARG A 88 1.78 0.18 -6.02
N SER A 89 0.93 0.59 -5.08
CA SER A 89 1.08 0.24 -3.66
C SER A 89 1.05 -1.28 -3.46
N ALA A 90 0.16 -2.00 -4.15
CA ALA A 90 0.11 -3.46 -4.11
C ALA A 90 1.40 -4.11 -4.65
N GLN A 91 1.96 -3.60 -5.75
CA GLN A 91 3.23 -4.10 -6.29
C GLN A 91 4.41 -3.90 -5.33
N ILE A 92 4.42 -2.80 -4.56
CA ILE A 92 5.46 -2.53 -3.55
C ILE A 92 5.32 -3.50 -2.37
N LEU A 93 4.09 -3.83 -1.98
CA LEU A 93 3.80 -4.70 -0.83
C LEU A 93 3.84 -6.19 -1.15
N GLN A 94 3.60 -6.60 -2.39
CA GLN A 94 3.53 -8.00 -2.80
C GLN A 94 4.77 -8.84 -2.39
N PRO A 95 6.02 -8.35 -2.47
CA PRO A 95 7.19 -9.10 -2.03
C PRO A 95 7.27 -9.33 -0.52
N LEU A 96 6.52 -8.55 0.27
CA LEU A 96 6.45 -8.66 1.72
C LEU A 96 5.25 -9.50 2.19
N MET A 97 4.40 -9.93 1.26
CA MET A 97 3.22 -10.73 1.57
C MET A 97 3.59 -12.20 1.77
N PRO A 98 2.95 -12.89 2.74
CA PRO A 98 3.11 -14.34 2.89
C PRO A 98 2.59 -15.08 1.66
N GLU A 99 3.06 -16.31 1.45
CA GLU A 99 2.62 -17.14 0.33
C GLU A 99 1.10 -17.33 0.35
N GLY A 100 0.43 -17.02 -0.77
CA GLY A 100 -1.03 -17.09 -0.90
C GLY A 100 -1.77 -15.79 -0.56
N ALA A 101 -1.08 -14.74 -0.12
CA ALA A 101 -1.68 -13.41 0.08
C ALA A 101 -1.56 -12.53 -1.17
N ASP A 102 -2.64 -11.81 -1.49
CA ASP A 102 -2.69 -10.84 -2.58
C ASP A 102 -2.73 -9.41 -2.01
N ALA A 103 -1.63 -8.69 -2.18
CA ALA A 103 -1.52 -7.30 -1.74
C ALA A 103 -2.58 -6.40 -2.40
N ALA A 104 -3.01 -6.71 -3.63
CA ALA A 104 -4.01 -5.92 -4.32
C ALA A 104 -5.41 -6.10 -3.71
N THR A 105 -5.74 -7.30 -3.23
CA THR A 105 -7.00 -7.58 -2.53
C THR A 105 -7.03 -6.90 -1.15
N LEU A 106 -5.90 -6.83 -0.46
CA LEU A 106 -5.74 -6.08 0.79
C LEU A 106 -5.88 -4.56 0.58
N MET A 107 -5.17 -4.01 -0.41
CA MET A 107 -5.21 -2.56 -0.70
C MET A 107 -6.59 -2.08 -1.16
N ARG A 108 -7.36 -2.93 -1.83
CA ARG A 108 -8.76 -2.64 -2.22
C ARG A 108 -9.75 -2.79 -1.06
N GLY A 109 -9.31 -3.21 0.13
CA GLY A 109 -10.16 -3.45 1.30
C GLY A 109 -11.09 -4.65 1.15
N ALA A 110 -10.80 -5.57 0.22
CA ALA A 110 -11.61 -6.76 -0.03
C ALA A 110 -11.31 -7.90 0.96
N THR A 111 -10.19 -7.81 1.68
CA THR A 111 -9.84 -8.67 2.81
C THR A 111 -9.25 -7.79 3.90
N ALA A 112 -9.53 -8.12 5.16
CA ALA A 112 -8.97 -7.38 6.27
C ALA A 112 -7.53 -7.87 6.54
N ALA A 113 -6.63 -6.92 6.84
CA ALA A 113 -5.20 -7.19 7.01
C ALA A 113 -4.91 -8.15 8.18
N ASP A 114 -5.81 -8.21 9.15
CA ASP A 114 -5.84 -9.16 10.26
C ASP A 114 -5.90 -10.63 9.80
N THR A 115 -6.46 -10.90 8.63
CA THR A 115 -6.57 -12.26 8.07
C THR A 115 -5.20 -12.84 7.67
N TYR A 116 -4.21 -12.00 7.43
CA TYR A 116 -2.86 -12.40 7.02
C TYR A 116 -1.79 -12.11 8.08
N MET A 117 -2.17 -11.54 9.22
CA MET A 117 -1.27 -11.46 10.36
C MET A 117 -1.15 -12.86 10.98
N PRO A 118 0.07 -13.35 11.25
CA PRO A 118 0.23 -14.60 11.98
C PRO A 118 -0.50 -14.51 13.32
N ASP A 119 -1.27 -15.54 13.68
CA ASP A 119 -1.93 -15.60 14.98
C ASP A 119 -0.86 -15.36 16.06
N PRO A 120 -0.98 -14.33 16.91
CA PRO A 120 -0.01 -14.10 17.97
C PRO A 120 0.16 -15.34 18.87
N ALA A 121 -0.85 -16.20 18.97
CA ALA A 121 -0.80 -17.49 19.66
C ALA A 121 -0.05 -18.61 18.89
N SER A 122 0.41 -18.36 17.66
CA SER A 122 1.29 -19.25 16.88
C SER A 122 2.78 -18.90 17.00
N LEU A 123 3.12 -17.72 17.49
CA LEU A 123 4.52 -17.31 17.71
C LEU A 123 5.13 -18.03 18.94
N PRO A 124 6.41 -18.42 18.93
CA PRO A 124 7.13 -18.85 20.13
C PRO A 124 7.02 -17.84 21.28
N ALA A 125 6.96 -18.30 22.53
CA ALA A 125 6.77 -17.45 23.70
C ALA A 125 7.84 -16.36 23.81
N GLU A 126 9.07 -16.68 23.42
CA GLU A 126 10.22 -15.77 23.44
C GLU A 126 10.06 -14.61 22.45
N LEU A 127 9.42 -14.84 21.30
CA LEU A 127 9.15 -13.80 20.31
C LEU A 127 7.97 -12.92 20.71
N ARG A 128 6.98 -13.46 21.44
CA ARG A 128 5.85 -12.68 21.96
C ARG A 128 6.29 -11.61 22.96
N ASP A 129 7.17 -12.00 23.88
CA ASP A 129 7.72 -11.11 24.90
C ASP A 129 8.61 -10.01 24.27
N MET A 130 9.33 -10.34 23.19
CA MET A 130 10.17 -9.39 22.46
C MET A 130 9.37 -8.35 21.66
N PHE A 131 8.22 -8.73 21.08
CA PHE A 131 7.35 -7.82 20.31
C PHE A 131 6.27 -7.14 21.15
N GLY A 132 6.17 -7.43 22.45
CA GLY A 132 5.20 -6.81 23.36
C GLY A 132 3.73 -7.09 22.99
N ILE A 133 3.47 -8.17 22.26
CA ILE A 133 2.12 -8.53 21.79
C ILE A 133 1.42 -9.34 22.87
N THR A 134 0.82 -8.67 23.84
CA THR A 134 -0.06 -9.32 24.82
C THR A 134 -1.36 -9.71 24.11
N PRO A 135 -1.81 -10.99 24.16
CA PRO A 135 -3.07 -11.39 23.54
C PRO A 135 -4.24 -10.64 24.21
N PRO A 136 -5.30 -10.27 23.46
CA PRO A 136 -6.47 -9.63 24.05
C PRO A 136 -7.17 -10.60 25.03
N PRO A 137 -7.73 -10.10 26.14
CA PRO A 137 -8.44 -10.94 27.09
C PRO A 137 -9.70 -11.55 26.46
N ARG A 138 -9.96 -12.82 26.79
CA ARG A 138 -11.15 -13.59 26.38
C ARG A 138 -12.44 -13.04 26.99
#